data_AF-R7MYM2-F1
#
_entry.id   AF-R7MYM2-F1
#
_cell.length_a   1.000
_cell.length_b   1.000
_cell.length_c   1.000
_cell.angle_alpha   90.00
_cell.angle_beta   90.00
_cell.angle_gamma   90.00
#
_symmetry.space_group_name_H-M   'P 1'
#
loop_
_entity.id
_entity.type
_entity.pdbx_description
1 polymer ?
#
loop_
_entity_poly.entity_id
_entity_poly.type
_entity_poly.pdbx_seq_one_letter_code
_entity_poly.pdbx_strand_id
1 'polypeptide(L)'
;MGREAGFIALNAGMASGAEAVLVPEHPVDLAALCRHLEESHRMKKLSSIVIVAEGAAKGADVVDYIKEHTYLSPNLTVLGYVQRGGAPSAYDALMAGRFAQKAIDSLLADTYNCVVGLIDNRVVATPYSEAEALRYPLDENLFNLVHLLGR
;
A
#
# COMPACT_ATOMS: atom_id res chain seq x y z
N MET A 1 -8.06 -0.43 -3.98
CA MET A 1 -7.10 -1.33 -4.63
C MET A 1 -6.14 -1.89 -3.58
N GLY A 2 -5.36 -2.92 -3.95
CA GLY A 2 -4.45 -3.62 -3.05
C GLY A 2 -4.88 -5.07 -2.78
N ARG A 3 -6.14 -5.43 -3.05
CA ARG A 3 -6.73 -6.74 -2.73
C ARG A 3 -6.43 -7.10 -1.27
N GLU A 4 -5.66 -8.16 -1.04
CA GLU A 4 -5.29 -8.67 0.28
C GLU A 4 -3.96 -8.09 0.80
N ALA A 5 -3.40 -7.08 0.13
CA ALA A 5 -2.12 -6.46 0.48
C ALA A 5 -2.21 -4.92 0.64
N GLY A 6 -1.52 -4.41 1.66
CA GLY A 6 -1.50 -3.01 2.07
C GLY A 6 -0.45 -2.14 1.39
N PHE A 7 0.42 -2.68 0.52
CA PHE A 7 1.58 -1.94 -0.01
C PHE A 7 1.24 -0.61 -0.69
N ILE A 8 0.15 -0.56 -1.47
CA ILE A 8 -0.28 0.68 -2.13
C ILE A 8 -0.69 1.72 -1.08
N ALA A 9 -1.53 1.32 -0.12
CA ALA A 9 -2.01 2.21 0.92
C ALA A 9 -0.87 2.72 1.81
N LEU A 10 0.08 1.86 2.17
CA LEU A 10 1.23 2.23 2.98
C LEU A 10 2.14 3.22 2.27
N ASN A 11 2.56 2.93 1.04
CA ASN A 11 3.44 3.81 0.27
C ASN A 11 2.74 5.14 -0.07
N ALA A 12 1.47 5.11 -0.48
CA ALA A 12 0.69 6.32 -0.74
C ALA A 12 0.50 7.15 0.53
N GLY A 13 0.24 6.49 1.66
CA GLY A 13 0.10 7.15 2.96
C GLY A 13 1.37 7.88 3.37
N MET A 14 2.52 7.21 3.30
CA MET A 14 3.81 7.86 3.56
C MET A 14 4.06 9.05 2.63
N ALA A 15 3.87 8.87 1.32
CA ALA A 15 4.15 9.91 0.35
C ALA A 15 3.21 11.13 0.44
N SER A 16 1.98 10.93 0.92
CA SER A 16 0.97 11.98 1.05
C SER A 16 0.93 12.66 2.42
N GLY A 17 1.75 12.20 3.39
CA GLY A 17 1.66 12.66 4.77
C GLY A 17 0.34 12.27 5.43
N ALA A 18 -0.16 11.06 5.11
CA ALA A 18 -1.36 10.53 5.72
C ALA A 18 -1.19 10.40 7.24
N GLU A 19 -2.28 10.68 7.94
CA GLU A 19 -2.38 10.57 9.39
C GLU A 19 -2.45 9.11 9.81
N ALA A 20 -3.18 8.32 9.04
CA ALA A 20 -3.35 6.90 9.28
C ALA A 20 -3.48 6.14 7.97
N VAL A 21 -3.01 4.89 7.99
CA VAL A 21 -3.19 3.93 6.91
C VAL A 21 -3.86 2.68 7.47
N LEU A 22 -4.98 2.29 6.88
CA LEU A 22 -5.67 1.05 7.22
C LEU A 22 -5.32 -0.02 6.18
N VAL A 23 -4.73 -1.12 6.62
CA VAL A 23 -4.18 -2.18 5.75
C VAL A 23 -4.60 -3.56 6.25
N PRO A 24 -4.79 -4.56 5.37
CA PRO A 24 -5.28 -5.89 5.76
C PRO A 24 -4.31 -6.65 6.68
N GLU A 25 -3.03 -6.30 6.68
CA GLU A 25 -2.00 -6.91 7.52
C GLU A 25 -2.15 -6.54 9.01
N HIS A 26 -2.87 -5.47 9.35
CA HIS A 26 -3.10 -5.03 10.72
C HIS A 26 -4.59 -4.95 11.06
N PRO A 27 -5.01 -5.30 12.29
CA PRO A 27 -6.38 -5.12 12.73
C PRO A 27 -6.83 -3.65 12.63
N VAL A 28 -8.02 -3.44 12.07
CA VAL A 28 -8.61 -2.10 11.95
C VAL A 28 -9.29 -1.72 13.27
N ASP A 29 -8.73 -0.75 13.99
CA ASP A 29 -9.33 -0.15 15.20
C ASP A 29 -9.84 1.27 14.88
N LEU A 30 -11.13 1.36 14.53
CA LEU A 30 -11.77 2.64 14.20
C LEU A 30 -11.94 3.55 15.43
N ALA A 31 -12.02 2.99 16.64
CA ALA A 31 -12.11 3.78 17.86
C ALA A 31 -10.78 4.47 18.15
N ALA A 32 -9.65 3.78 17.95
CA ALA A 32 -8.33 4.38 18.03
C ALA A 32 -8.11 5.45 16.95
N LEU A 33 -8.55 5.19 15.72
CA LEU A 33 -8.51 6.18 14.64
C LEU A 33 -9.27 7.46 15.01
N CYS A 34 -10.50 7.34 15.52
CA CYS A 34 -11.31 8.49 15.92
C CYS A 34 -10.62 9.33 17.01
N ARG A 35 -10.10 8.68 18.07
CA ARG A 35 -9.35 9.36 19.13
C ARG A 35 -8.16 10.14 18.56
N HIS A 36 -7.40 9.51 17.67
CA HIS A 36 -6.23 10.13 17.06
C HIS A 36 -6.60 11.36 16.21
N LEU A 37 -7.63 11.25 15.36
CA LEU A 37 -8.09 12.37 14.53
C LEU A 37 -8.60 13.55 15.35
N GLU A 38 -9.33 13.30 16.44
CA GLU A 38 -9.79 14.37 17.35
C GLU A 38 -8.65 15.02 18.12
N GLU A 39 -7.63 14.26 18.53
CA GLU A 39 -6.41 14.81 19.13
C GLU A 39 -5.69 15.75 18.17
N SER A 40 -5.45 15.30 16.93
CA SER A 40 -4.78 16.11 15.91
C SER A 40 -5.57 17.36 15.54
N HIS A 41 -6.89 17.27 15.45
CA HIS A 41 -7.73 18.46 15.23
C HIS A 41 -7.65 19.45 16.40
N ARG A 42 -7.64 18.96 17.65
CA ARG A 42 -7.43 19.80 18.85
C ARG A 42 -6.07 20.48 18.85
N MET A 43 -5.05 19.85 18.26
CA MET A 43 -3.72 20.43 18.02
C MET A 43 -3.69 21.45 16.87
N LYS A 44 -4.85 21.84 16.32
CA LYS A 44 -5.03 22.81 15.24
C LYS A 44 -4.47 22.37 13.89
N LYS A 45 -4.35 21.05 13.66
CA LYS A 45 -4.04 20.52 12.33
C LYS A 45 -5.17 20.88 11.36
N LEU A 46 -4.82 21.41 10.19
CA LEU A 46 -5.78 21.96 9.23
C LEU A 46 -6.55 20.89 8.47
N SER A 47 -5.91 19.75 8.22
CA SER A 47 -6.50 18.62 7.52
C SER A 47 -5.89 17.30 7.99
N SER A 48 -6.69 16.24 7.88
CA SER A 48 -6.29 14.87 8.15
C SER A 48 -6.61 14.01 6.94
N ILE A 49 -5.67 13.16 6.54
CA ILE A 49 -5.82 12.23 5.43
C ILE A 49 -5.75 10.82 6.00
N VAL A 50 -6.75 10.00 5.72
CA VAL A 50 -6.77 8.57 6.04
C VAL A 50 -6.79 7.78 4.75
N ILE A 51 -5.81 6.89 4.55
CA ILE A 51 -5.76 6.01 3.38
C ILE A 51 -6.24 4.62 3.78
N VAL A 52 -7.20 4.08 3.04
CA VAL A 52 -7.82 2.79 3.34
C VAL A 52 -7.57 1.81 2.20
N ALA A 53 -6.85 0.72 2.48
CA ALA A 53 -6.71 -0.40 1.56
C ALA A 53 -8.05 -1.14 1.42
N GLU A 54 -8.38 -1.60 0.21
CA GLU A 54 -9.69 -2.23 -0.04
C GLU A 54 -9.90 -3.55 0.69
N GLY A 55 -8.81 -4.26 1.00
CA GLY A 55 -8.84 -5.48 1.82
C GLY A 55 -8.95 -5.23 3.32
N ALA A 56 -8.75 -3.98 3.78
CA ALA A 56 -8.80 -3.65 5.20
C ALA A 56 -10.22 -3.30 5.64
N ALA A 57 -10.85 -2.36 4.93
CA ALA A 57 -12.20 -1.88 5.22
C ALA A 57 -12.81 -1.21 3.99
N LYS A 58 -14.14 -1.04 3.98
CA LYS A 58 -14.80 -0.17 3.01
C LYS A 58 -14.70 1.27 3.49
N GLY A 59 -14.28 2.17 2.60
CA GLY A 59 -14.16 3.60 2.95
C GLY A 59 -15.47 4.25 3.41
N ALA A 60 -16.63 3.75 2.93
CA ALA A 60 -17.94 4.21 3.39
C ALA A 60 -18.15 3.91 4.88
N ASP A 61 -17.94 2.65 5.29
CA ASP A 61 -18.07 2.21 6.68
C ASP A 61 -17.15 3.01 7.63
N VAL A 62 -15.93 3.32 7.18
CA VAL A 62 -14.98 4.17 7.95
C VAL A 62 -15.53 5.59 8.13
N VAL A 63 -16.07 6.18 7.06
CA VAL A 63 -16.62 7.54 7.08
C VAL A 63 -17.86 7.62 7.97
N ASP A 64 -18.75 6.64 7.88
CA ASP A 64 -19.95 6.57 8.71
C ASP A 64 -19.57 6.42 10.19
N TYR A 65 -18.62 5.54 10.50
CA TYR A 65 -18.14 5.38 11.87
C TYR A 65 -17.55 6.69 12.45
N ILE A 66 -16.72 7.41 11.68
CA ILE A 66 -16.14 8.69 12.13
C ILE A 66 -17.25 9.71 12.42
N LYS A 67 -18.27 9.81 11.56
CA LYS A 67 -19.39 10.75 11.74
C LYS A 67 -20.25 10.42 12.95
N GLU A 68 -20.42 9.14 13.25
CA GLU A 68 -21.22 8.68 14.39
C GLU A 68 -20.51 8.88 15.73
N HIS A 69 -19.17 8.89 15.74
CA HIS A 69 -18.36 8.85 16.96
C HIS A 69 -17.52 10.10 17.21
N THR A 70 -17.50 11.05 16.28
CA THR A 70 -16.74 12.31 16.41
C THR A 70 -17.55 13.49 15.87
N TYR A 71 -17.09 14.71 16.15
CA TYR A 71 -17.64 15.93 15.54
C TYR A 71 -17.05 16.22 14.14
N LEU A 72 -16.18 15.36 13.63
CA LEU A 72 -15.49 15.55 12.36
C LEU A 72 -16.39 15.17 11.18
N SER A 73 -16.25 15.90 10.07
CA SER A 73 -17.00 15.68 8.84
C SER A 73 -16.05 15.27 7.70
N PRO A 74 -15.70 13.98 7.56
CA PRO A 74 -14.81 13.50 6.52
C PRO A 74 -15.49 13.43 5.15
N ASN A 75 -14.70 13.64 4.10
CA ASN A 75 -15.10 13.42 2.71
C ASN A 75 -14.53 12.09 2.20
N LEU A 76 -15.34 11.32 1.46
CA LEU A 76 -14.92 10.05 0.87
C LEU A 76 -14.50 10.23 -0.59
N THR A 77 -13.34 9.68 -0.96
CA THR A 77 -12.95 9.49 -2.36
C THR A 77 -12.58 8.04 -2.60
N VAL A 78 -13.25 7.39 -3.55
CA VAL A 78 -12.93 6.02 -3.98
C VAL A 78 -12.30 6.09 -5.37
N LEU A 79 -10.98 5.88 -5.43
CA LEU A 79 -10.22 5.99 -6.69
C LEU A 79 -10.61 4.92 -7.72
N GLY A 80 -10.88 3.69 -7.26
CA GLY A 80 -11.27 2.59 -8.15
C GLY A 80 -10.21 2.27 -9.21
N TYR A 81 -10.66 1.99 -10.44
CA TYR A 81 -9.84 1.49 -11.55
C TYR A 81 -8.86 2.51 -12.13
N VAL A 82 -8.95 3.79 -11.79
CA VAL A 82 -7.99 4.81 -12.26
C VAL A 82 -6.55 4.44 -11.91
N GLN A 83 -6.36 3.70 -10.81
CA GLN A 83 -5.06 3.21 -10.33
C GLN A 83 -4.43 2.12 -11.22
N ARG A 84 -5.16 1.54 -12.18
CA ARG A 84 -4.64 0.52 -13.13
C ARG A 84 -4.26 1.09 -14.49
N GLY A 85 -4.62 2.35 -14.76
CA GLY A 85 -4.38 3.01 -16.03
C GLY A 85 -3.31 4.09 -15.93
N GLY A 86 -3.00 4.71 -17.07
CA GLY A 86 -1.97 5.74 -17.19
C GLY A 86 -0.66 5.23 -17.78
N ALA A 87 0.19 6.15 -18.22
CA ALA A 87 1.53 5.81 -18.69
C ALA A 87 2.40 5.36 -17.50
N PRO A 88 3.28 4.35 -17.67
CA PRO A 88 4.15 3.87 -16.59
C PRO A 88 5.13 4.97 -16.16
N SER A 89 5.55 4.92 -14.89
CA SER A 89 6.64 5.77 -14.41
C SER A 89 7.97 5.37 -15.05
N ALA A 90 8.99 6.23 -14.95
CA ALA A 90 10.34 5.89 -15.38
C ALA A 90 10.88 4.63 -14.66
N TYR A 91 10.52 4.46 -13.38
CA TYR A 91 10.91 3.29 -12.61
C TYR A 91 10.28 2.01 -13.15
N ASP A 92 8.96 2.02 -13.40
CA ASP A 92 8.23 0.86 -13.93
C ASP A 92 8.72 0.49 -15.34
N ALA A 93 8.97 1.48 -16.19
CA ALA A 93 9.47 1.25 -17.55
C ALA A 93 10.87 0.62 -17.55
N LEU A 94 11.78 1.12 -16.70
CA LEU A 94 13.12 0.55 -16.55
C LEU A 94 13.07 -0.87 -15.96
N MET A 95 12.21 -1.10 -14.97
CA MET A 95 12.02 -2.42 -14.37
C MET A 95 11.51 -3.42 -15.40
N ALA A 96 10.50 -3.05 -16.19
CA ALA A 96 9.94 -3.90 -17.24
C ALA A 96 11.01 -4.29 -18.28
N GLY A 97 11.84 -3.35 -18.71
CA GLY A 97 12.95 -3.63 -19.64
C GLY A 97 13.96 -4.61 -19.06
N ARG A 98 14.37 -4.43 -17.80
CA ARG A 98 15.30 -5.34 -17.12
C ARG A 98 14.72 -6.74 -16.89
N PHE A 99 13.43 -6.82 -16.58
CA PHE A 99 12.73 -8.10 -16.42
C PHE A 99 12.64 -8.84 -17.76
N ALA A 100 12.31 -8.13 -18.83
CA ALA A 100 12.27 -8.69 -20.18
C ALA A 100 13.64 -9.24 -20.60
N GLN A 101 14.71 -8.48 -20.36
CA GLN A 101 16.08 -8.96 -20.62
C GLN A 101 16.37 -10.26 -19.85
N LYS A 102 16.11 -10.28 -18.53
CA LYS A 102 16.37 -11.48 -17.71
C LYS A 102 15.56 -12.69 -18.16
N ALA A 103 14.31 -12.48 -18.59
CA ALA A 103 13.47 -13.56 -19.12
C ALA A 103 14.09 -14.17 -20.39
N ILE A 104 14.56 -13.33 -21.32
CA ILE A 104 15.24 -13.78 -22.54
C ILE A 104 16.54 -14.51 -22.20
N ASP A 105 17.37 -13.93 -21.34
CA ASP A 105 18.64 -14.53 -20.90
C ASP A 105 18.42 -15.91 -20.26
N SER A 106 17.34 -16.08 -19.49
CA SER A 106 17.01 -17.36 -18.85
C SER A 106 16.61 -18.41 -19.88
N LEU A 107 15.80 -18.05 -20.88
CA LEU A 107 15.41 -18.96 -21.96
C LEU A 107 16.60 -19.38 -22.83
N LEU A 108 17.53 -18.47 -23.13
CA LEU A 108 18.75 -18.75 -23.88
C LEU A 108 19.73 -19.65 -23.10
N ALA A 109 19.65 -19.64 -21.77
CA ALA A 109 20.40 -20.52 -20.89
C ALA A 109 19.64 -21.82 -20.55
N ASP A 110 18.65 -22.20 -21.36
CA ASP A 110 17.80 -23.40 -21.18
C ASP A 110 17.12 -23.48 -19.79
N THR A 111 16.87 -22.32 -19.18
CA THR A 111 16.17 -22.21 -17.89
C THR A 111 14.70 -21.85 -18.14
N TYR A 112 13.80 -22.72 -17.66
CA TYR A 112 12.35 -22.60 -17.84
C TYR A 112 11.61 -22.67 -16.50
N ASN A 113 10.30 -22.46 -16.52
CA ASN A 113 9.41 -22.63 -15.36
C ASN A 113 9.83 -21.78 -14.14
N CYS A 114 10.22 -20.54 -14.40
CA CYS A 114 10.63 -19.57 -13.41
C CYS A 114 9.83 -18.26 -13.53
N VAL A 115 9.71 -17.53 -12.43
CA VAL A 115 9.20 -16.17 -12.40
C VAL A 115 10.37 -15.20 -12.35
N VAL A 116 10.31 -14.13 -13.15
CA VAL A 116 11.27 -13.03 -13.08
C VAL A 116 10.75 -12.00 -12.09
N GLY A 117 11.60 -11.59 -11.16
CA GLY A 117 11.26 -10.62 -10.13
C GLY A 117 12.46 -9.81 -9.65
N LEU A 118 12.20 -8.89 -8.72
CA LEU A 118 13.22 -8.09 -8.06
C LEU A 118 13.35 -8.56 -6.60
N ILE A 119 14.53 -9.04 -6.21
CA ILE A 119 14.86 -9.40 -4.83
C ILE A 119 16.16 -8.68 -4.48
N ASP A 120 16.18 -7.93 -3.37
CA ASP A 120 17.34 -7.15 -2.91
C ASP A 120 17.98 -6.29 -4.01
N ASN A 121 17.15 -5.56 -4.76
CA ASN A 121 17.56 -4.74 -5.91
C ASN A 121 18.25 -5.50 -7.06
N ARG A 122 18.08 -6.82 -7.13
CA ARG A 122 18.61 -7.66 -8.21
C ARG A 122 17.48 -8.33 -8.97
N VAL A 123 17.59 -8.33 -10.29
CA VAL A 123 16.65 -9.03 -11.15
C VAL A 123 17.03 -10.51 -11.17
N VAL A 124 16.13 -11.35 -10.67
CA VAL A 124 16.36 -12.78 -10.49
C VAL A 124 15.29 -13.57 -11.23
N ALA A 125 15.66 -14.79 -11.65
CA ALA A 125 14.74 -15.78 -12.18
C ALA A 125 14.60 -16.88 -11.14
N THR A 126 13.41 -17.02 -10.57
CA THR A 126 13.14 -17.90 -9.42
C THR A 126 12.24 -19.04 -9.87
N PRO A 127 12.63 -20.32 -9.70
CA PRO A 127 11.77 -21.45 -10.04
C PRO A 127 10.41 -21.38 -9.36
N TYR A 128 9.34 -21.85 -10.03
CA TYR A 128 7.98 -21.79 -9.46
C TYR A 128 7.87 -22.50 -8.09
N SER A 129 8.57 -23.63 -7.94
CA SER A 129 8.62 -24.39 -6.68
C SER A 129 9.16 -23.59 -5.50
N GLU A 130 10.04 -22.62 -5.75
CA GLU A 130 10.58 -21.74 -4.72
C GLU A 130 9.71 -20.49 -4.53
N ALA A 131 9.17 -19.95 -5.63
CA ALA A 131 8.37 -18.74 -5.62
C ALA A 131 7.11 -18.85 -4.74
N GLU A 132 6.47 -20.02 -4.68
CA GLU A 132 5.29 -20.25 -3.83
C GLU A 132 5.58 -20.11 -2.33
N ALA A 133 6.81 -20.41 -1.91
CA ALA A 133 7.22 -20.30 -0.51
C ALA A 133 7.60 -18.86 -0.12
N LEU A 134 7.85 -17.98 -1.09
CA LEU A 134 8.22 -16.60 -0.82
C LEU A 134 7.05 -15.84 -0.20
N ARG A 135 7.35 -15.10 0.86
CA ARG A 135 6.44 -14.15 1.49
C ARG A 135 7.11 -12.80 1.47
N TYR A 136 6.39 -11.79 1.01
CA TYR A 136 6.83 -10.41 1.06
C TYR A 136 6.03 -9.71 2.16
N PRO A 137 6.59 -9.54 3.37
CA PRO A 137 5.87 -8.91 4.46
C PRO A 137 5.70 -7.40 4.20
N LEU A 138 4.68 -6.82 4.83
CA LEU A 138 4.56 -5.37 4.92
C LEU A 138 5.76 -4.81 5.70
N ASP A 139 6.27 -3.65 5.29
CA ASP A 139 7.33 -2.97 6.02
C ASP A 139 6.77 -2.36 7.32
N GLU A 140 6.97 -3.08 8.42
CA GLU A 140 6.53 -2.69 9.76
C GLU A 140 7.15 -1.35 10.21
N ASN A 141 8.41 -1.07 9.83
CA ASN A 141 9.05 0.18 10.21
C ASN A 141 8.38 1.35 9.49
N LEU A 142 8.08 1.18 8.20
CA LEU A 142 7.36 2.17 7.41
C LEU A 142 5.93 2.37 7.93
N PHE A 143 5.24 1.28 8.28
CA PHE A 143 3.89 1.34 8.86
C PHE A 143 3.85 2.15 10.16
N ASN A 144 4.79 1.89 11.06
CA ASN A 144 4.92 2.64 12.31
C ASN A 144 5.34 4.10 12.06
N LEU A 145 6.24 4.34 11.10
CA LEU A 145 6.72 5.68 10.76
C LEU A 145 5.58 6.59 10.26
N VAL A 146 4.69 6.07 9.41
CA VAL A 146 3.52 6.85 8.92
C VAL A 146 2.68 7.37 10.09
N HIS A 147 2.32 6.49 11.04
CA HIS A 147 1.51 6.87 12.21
C HIS A 147 2.26 7.72 13.24
N LEU A 148 3.61 7.65 13.27
CA LEU A 148 4.43 8.51 14.10
C LEU A 148 4.47 9.95 13.55
N LEU A 149 4.69 10.09 12.23
CA LEU A 149 4.76 11.38 11.54
C LEU A 149 3.39 12.02 11.34
N GLY A 150 2.32 11.21 11.38
CA GLY A 150 0.95 11.65 11.23
C GLY A 150 0.41 12.52 12.37
N ARG A 151 1.14 12.65 13.49
CA ARG A 151 0.72 13.40 14.70
C ARG A 151 0.80 14.92 14.57
#